data_AF-A0A2H4X7M4-F1
#
_entry.id   AF-A0A2H4X7M4-F1
#
_cell.length_a   1.000
_cell.length_b   1.000
_cell.length_c   1.000
_cell.angle_alpha   90.00
_cell.angle_beta   90.00
_cell.angle_gamma   90.00
#
_symmetry.space_group_name_H-M   'P 1'
#
loop_
_entity.id
_entity.type
_entity.pdbx_description
1 polymer ?
#
loop_
_entity_poly.entity_id
_entity_poly.type
_entity_poly.pdbx_seq_one_letter_code
_entity_poly.pdbx_strand_id
1 'polypeptide(L)'
;RLFNSTRIPKLNKDELLTHEKARHLLVLRKGNFYVFDVLDKDGNIVNASEIFAHLSYIQSDSSPVPEFPLGYLTSENRDRWAIVRQKLLDNGNQEALQKIDSAVFCLCLDDFPIKDNIHLSHNMLHGSGLNRWFDKSFSVIMAEDGTAAINFEHSWGDGVAVLRFQNEVFKDTTERPAVSPQSAPATVDSSKAVEKLSFNLDDSLKAAVTDAKKKFDALVGSLTIASMEFKRGGKEFLKTQKLSPDAISQLSFQMAFLRQYGQTT
;
A
#
# COMPACT_ATOMS: atom_id res chain seq x y z
N ARG A 1 -8.58 -10.01 -8.15
CA ARG A 1 -9.31 -8.83 -7.63
C ARG A 1 -8.33 -7.67 -7.46
N LEU A 2 -7.63 -7.29 -8.53
CA LEU A 2 -6.60 -6.25 -8.44
C LEU A 2 -7.24 -4.89 -8.18
N PHE A 3 -8.18 -4.49 -9.03
CA PHE A 3 -8.75 -3.14 -8.99
C PHE A 3 -10.09 -3.07 -8.27
N ASN A 4 -10.42 -1.87 -7.79
CA ASN A 4 -11.70 -1.53 -7.16
C ASN A 4 -12.10 -2.46 -6.02
N SER A 5 -11.11 -3.10 -5.39
CA SER A 5 -11.31 -4.20 -4.46
C SER A 5 -10.68 -3.90 -3.10
N THR A 6 -11.32 -4.39 -2.05
CA THR A 6 -10.86 -4.23 -0.67
C THR A 6 -11.37 -5.39 0.18
N ARG A 7 -10.71 -5.62 1.31
CA ARG A 7 -11.15 -6.54 2.36
C ARG A 7 -11.92 -5.78 3.42
N ILE A 8 -13.20 -6.07 3.56
CA ILE A 8 -14.05 -5.45 4.58
C ILE A 8 -13.98 -6.28 5.87
N PRO A 9 -13.60 -5.69 7.02
CA PRO A 9 -13.61 -6.40 8.28
C PRO A 9 -15.06 -6.72 8.70
N LYS A 10 -15.30 -7.96 9.13
CA LYS A 10 -16.59 -8.44 9.63
C LYS A 10 -16.34 -9.35 10.82
N LEU A 11 -17.31 -9.44 11.73
CA LEU A 11 -17.23 -10.41 12.82
C LEU A 11 -17.18 -11.83 12.26
N ASN A 12 -16.31 -12.67 12.83
CA ASN A 12 -16.04 -14.06 12.45
C ASN A 12 -15.31 -14.25 11.10
N LYS A 13 -15.77 -13.60 10.03
CA LYS A 13 -15.17 -13.77 8.69
C LYS A 13 -15.35 -12.51 7.83
N ASP A 14 -14.21 -11.89 7.52
CA ASP A 14 -14.10 -10.76 6.60
C ASP A 14 -14.64 -11.08 5.20
N GLU A 15 -15.00 -10.02 4.48
CA GLU A 15 -15.61 -10.08 3.15
C GLU A 15 -14.70 -9.43 2.11
N LEU A 16 -14.57 -10.05 0.93
CA LEU A 16 -13.88 -9.46 -0.22
C LEU A 16 -14.87 -8.77 -1.14
N LEU A 17 -14.80 -7.43 -1.18
CA LEU A 17 -15.71 -6.60 -1.94
C LEU A 17 -15.01 -6.01 -3.17
N THR A 18 -15.75 -5.91 -4.28
CA THR A 18 -15.28 -5.29 -5.53
C THR A 18 -16.36 -4.37 -6.09
N HIS A 19 -15.99 -3.16 -6.48
CA HIS A 19 -16.87 -2.12 -7.02
C HIS A 19 -16.51 -1.76 -8.46
N GLU A 20 -16.96 -2.54 -9.43
CA GLU A 20 -16.53 -2.44 -10.84
C GLU A 20 -16.81 -1.09 -11.53
N LYS A 21 -17.69 -0.26 -10.97
CA LYS A 21 -18.10 1.03 -11.56
C LYS A 21 -17.30 2.23 -11.08
N ALA A 22 -16.43 2.06 -10.07
CA ALA A 22 -15.68 3.17 -9.51
C ALA A 22 -14.50 3.56 -10.43
N ARG A 23 -14.28 4.87 -10.55
CA ARG A 23 -13.36 5.47 -11.51
C ARG A 23 -12.21 6.25 -10.88
N HIS A 24 -12.24 6.41 -9.56
CA HIS A 24 -11.33 7.25 -8.81
C HIS A 24 -10.16 6.48 -8.20
N LEU A 25 -9.03 7.17 -8.08
CA LEU A 25 -7.87 6.75 -7.33
C LEU A 25 -7.98 7.22 -5.88
N LEU A 26 -7.50 6.40 -4.94
CA LEU A 26 -7.25 6.80 -3.57
C LEU A 26 -5.78 7.15 -3.42
N VAL A 27 -5.47 8.32 -2.86
CA VAL A 27 -4.12 8.75 -2.53
C VAL A 27 -4.00 9.04 -1.04
N LEU A 28 -2.97 8.49 -0.40
CA LEU A 28 -2.59 8.76 0.97
C LEU A 28 -1.27 9.55 1.00
N ARG A 29 -1.27 10.66 1.73
CA ARG A 29 -0.05 11.45 2.02
C ARG A 29 -0.13 12.02 3.42
N LYS A 30 0.91 11.84 4.23
CA LYS A 30 0.93 12.25 5.65
C LYS A 30 -0.30 11.77 6.44
N GLY A 31 -0.89 10.62 6.07
CA GLY A 31 -2.09 10.07 6.71
C GLY A 31 -3.40 10.81 6.39
N ASN A 32 -3.35 11.77 5.46
CA ASN A 32 -4.54 12.37 4.86
C ASN A 32 -4.97 11.55 3.63
N PHE A 33 -6.27 11.55 3.35
CA PHE A 33 -6.88 10.77 2.27
C PHE A 33 -7.42 11.71 1.19
N TYR A 34 -7.09 11.41 -0.06
CA TYR A 34 -7.51 12.19 -1.22
C TYR A 34 -8.08 11.26 -2.28
N VAL A 35 -9.09 11.72 -3.02
CA VAL A 35 -9.62 10.99 -4.17
C VAL A 35 -9.79 11.92 -5.37
N PHE A 36 -9.55 11.39 -6.56
CA PHE A 36 -9.86 12.04 -7.83
C PHE A 36 -10.04 10.98 -8.93
N ASP A 37 -10.81 11.30 -9.97
CA ASP A 37 -11.07 10.39 -11.09
C ASP A 37 -9.80 10.14 -11.94
N VAL A 38 -9.53 8.87 -12.26
CA VAL A 38 -8.47 8.47 -13.21
C VAL A 38 -9.03 7.81 -14.46
N LEU A 39 -10.33 7.50 -14.45
CA LEU A 39 -11.12 7.11 -15.62
C LEU A 39 -12.24 8.13 -15.82
N ASP A 40 -12.48 8.59 -17.03
CA ASP A 40 -13.60 9.47 -17.35
C ASP A 40 -14.93 8.69 -17.41
N LYS A 41 -16.05 9.40 -17.60
CA LYS A 41 -17.40 8.81 -17.68
C LYS A 41 -17.59 7.87 -18.88
N ASP A 42 -16.75 7.99 -19.90
CA ASP A 42 -16.79 7.22 -21.13
C ASP A 42 -15.85 5.99 -21.05
N GLY A 43 -15.10 5.86 -19.95
CA GLY A 43 -14.19 4.75 -19.66
C GLY A 43 -12.76 4.96 -20.15
N ASN A 44 -12.42 6.14 -20.66
CA ASN A 44 -11.05 6.46 -21.05
C ASN A 44 -10.20 6.87 -19.85
N ILE A 45 -8.88 6.70 -19.97
CA ILE A 45 -7.95 7.20 -18.95
C ILE A 45 -7.92 8.73 -19.02
N VAL A 46 -8.04 9.39 -17.87
CA VAL A 46 -7.87 10.85 -17.76
C VAL A 46 -6.47 11.25 -18.24
N ASN A 47 -6.34 12.40 -18.91
CA ASN A 47 -5.06 12.84 -19.46
C ASN A 47 -3.94 12.81 -18.41
N ALA A 48 -2.78 12.28 -18.78
CA ALA A 48 -1.67 12.11 -17.85
C ALA A 48 -1.18 13.44 -17.26
N SER A 49 -1.26 14.54 -18.03
CA SER A 49 -0.95 15.89 -17.56
C SER A 49 -1.95 16.42 -16.51
N GLU A 50 -3.21 16.00 -16.56
CA GLU A 50 -4.23 16.32 -15.55
C GLU A 50 -4.01 15.52 -14.26
N ILE A 51 -3.75 14.20 -14.38
CA ILE A 51 -3.36 13.36 -13.24
C ILE A 51 -2.11 13.93 -12.57
N PHE A 52 -1.12 14.38 -13.36
CA PHE A 52 0.08 15.03 -12.84
C PHE A 52 -0.25 16.34 -12.08
N ALA A 53 -1.18 17.16 -12.59
CA ALA A 53 -1.64 18.36 -11.88
C ALA A 53 -2.29 18.01 -10.53
N HIS A 54 -3.14 16.97 -10.48
CA HIS A 54 -3.81 16.52 -9.26
C HIS A 54 -2.84 15.94 -8.22
N LEU A 55 -1.86 15.14 -8.65
CA LEU A 55 -0.82 14.62 -7.76
C LEU A 55 0.10 15.75 -7.25
N SER A 56 0.45 16.72 -8.10
CA SER A 56 1.22 17.91 -7.69
C SER A 56 0.45 18.74 -6.65
N TYR A 57 -0.87 18.90 -6.84
CA TYR A 57 -1.74 19.55 -5.87
C TYR A 57 -1.69 18.84 -4.50
N ILE A 58 -1.86 17.51 -4.47
CA ILE A 58 -1.77 16.71 -3.23
C ILE A 58 -0.38 16.81 -2.59
N GLN A 59 0.69 16.80 -3.40
CA GLN A 59 2.06 16.94 -2.90
C GLN A 59 2.32 18.32 -2.30
N SER A 60 1.67 19.37 -2.82
CA SER A 60 1.77 20.74 -2.29
C SER A 60 0.90 21.00 -1.05
N ASP A 61 -0.03 20.10 -0.68
CA ASP A 61 -0.84 20.25 0.52
C ASP A 61 0.06 20.35 1.77
N SER A 62 -0.06 21.45 2.51
CA SER A 62 0.73 21.76 3.70
C SER A 62 0.09 21.27 5.01
N SER A 63 -1.07 20.61 4.92
CA SER A 63 -1.77 20.07 6.09
C SER A 63 -0.87 19.15 6.92
N PRO A 64 -0.92 19.25 8.25
CA PRO A 64 -0.16 18.37 9.12
C PRO A 64 -0.69 16.93 9.04
N VAL A 65 0.06 16.02 9.65
CA VAL A 65 -0.45 14.68 9.94
C VAL A 65 -1.67 14.83 10.86
N PRO A 66 -2.80 14.17 10.57
CA PRO A 66 -3.96 14.20 11.45
C PRO A 66 -3.60 13.73 12.86
N GLU A 67 -4.22 14.32 13.89
CA GLU A 67 -4.00 13.89 15.28
C GLU A 67 -4.36 12.41 15.50
N PHE A 68 -5.36 11.91 14.76
CA PHE A 68 -5.83 10.53 14.78
C PHE A 68 -5.80 9.91 13.37
N PRO A 69 -4.64 9.44 12.87
CA PRO A 69 -4.54 8.84 11.54
C PRO A 69 -5.31 7.52 11.44
N LEU A 70 -6.27 7.45 10.53
CA LEU A 70 -7.14 6.28 10.36
C LEU A 70 -6.44 5.05 9.79
N GLY A 71 -5.29 5.20 9.13
CA GLY A 71 -4.51 4.09 8.57
C GLY A 71 -4.20 2.98 9.59
N TYR A 72 -3.96 3.37 10.85
CA TYR A 72 -3.72 2.44 11.95
C TYR A 72 -4.87 1.46 12.20
N LEU A 73 -6.12 1.83 11.90
CA LEU A 73 -7.24 0.95 12.18
C LEU A 73 -7.22 -0.32 11.31
N THR A 74 -6.65 -0.23 10.10
CA THR A 74 -6.56 -1.38 9.19
C THR A 74 -5.49 -2.40 9.59
N SER A 75 -4.60 -2.07 10.54
CA SER A 75 -3.61 -3.01 11.10
C SER A 75 -4.09 -3.74 12.36
N GLU A 76 -5.27 -3.41 12.87
CA GLU A 76 -5.78 -3.96 14.10
C GLU A 76 -6.29 -5.41 13.94
N ASN A 77 -6.45 -6.12 15.06
CA ASN A 77 -7.19 -7.38 15.09
C ASN A 77 -8.55 -7.25 14.36
N ARG A 78 -8.91 -8.25 13.56
CA ARG A 78 -10.02 -8.17 12.60
C ARG A 78 -11.39 -7.98 13.26
N ASP A 79 -11.67 -8.65 14.37
CA ASP A 79 -12.94 -8.46 15.09
C ASP A 79 -13.03 -7.06 15.71
N ARG A 80 -11.93 -6.56 16.28
CA ARG A 80 -11.88 -5.20 16.80
C ARG A 80 -12.02 -4.17 15.68
N TRP A 81 -11.36 -4.39 14.55
CA TRP A 81 -11.50 -3.52 13.38
C TRP A 81 -12.94 -3.54 12.83
N ALA A 82 -13.59 -4.71 12.78
CA ALA A 82 -14.98 -4.82 12.36
C ALA A 82 -15.91 -3.95 13.23
N ILE A 83 -15.74 -4.00 14.55
CA ILE A 83 -16.52 -3.18 15.50
C ILE A 83 -16.24 -1.69 15.31
N VAL A 84 -14.97 -1.29 15.21
CA VAL A 84 -14.59 0.12 15.06
C VAL A 84 -15.02 0.67 13.70
N ARG A 85 -14.95 -0.13 12.63
CA ARG A 85 -15.44 0.25 11.31
C ARG A 85 -16.95 0.46 11.31
N GLN A 86 -17.72 -0.38 12.01
CA GLN A 86 -19.14 -0.14 12.18
C GLN A 86 -19.41 1.18 12.90
N LYS A 87 -18.66 1.50 13.96
CA LYS A 87 -18.75 2.82 14.62
C LYS A 87 -18.43 3.99 13.69
N LEU A 88 -17.43 3.85 12.80
CA LEU A 88 -17.15 4.87 11.79
C LEU A 88 -18.38 5.10 10.89
N LEU A 89 -19.02 4.02 10.44
CA LEU A 89 -20.25 4.11 9.65
C LEU A 89 -21.36 4.80 10.45
N ASP A 90 -21.61 4.37 11.68
CA ASP A 90 -22.66 4.93 12.54
C ASP A 90 -22.41 6.42 12.85
N ASN A 91 -21.14 6.86 12.83
CA ASN A 91 -20.74 8.25 13.03
C ASN A 91 -20.69 9.09 11.73
N GLY A 92 -21.37 8.66 10.67
CA GLY A 92 -21.55 9.47 9.45
C GLY A 92 -20.41 9.39 8.42
N ASN A 93 -19.53 8.39 8.50
CA ASN A 93 -18.38 8.25 7.59
C ASN A 93 -18.63 7.31 6.40
N GLN A 94 -19.88 7.01 6.07
CA GLN A 94 -20.24 6.02 5.06
C GLN A 94 -19.70 6.39 3.67
N GLU A 95 -19.87 7.65 3.25
CA GLU A 95 -19.42 8.11 1.94
C GLU A 95 -17.90 8.06 1.80
N ALA A 96 -17.16 8.53 2.80
CA ALA A 96 -15.70 8.50 2.81
C ALA A 96 -15.15 7.06 2.78
N LEU A 97 -15.73 6.15 3.58
CA LEU A 97 -15.34 4.74 3.57
C LEU A 97 -15.68 4.07 2.24
N GLN A 98 -16.83 4.36 1.64
CA GLN A 98 -17.20 3.84 0.33
C GLN A 98 -16.22 4.32 -0.76
N LYS A 99 -15.79 5.58 -0.72
CA LYS A 99 -14.76 6.11 -1.64
C LYS A 99 -13.44 5.38 -1.46
N ILE A 100 -13.00 5.10 -0.23
CA ILE A 100 -11.78 4.32 0.03
C ILE A 100 -11.90 2.88 -0.51
N ASP A 101 -12.99 2.19 -0.16
CA ASP A 101 -13.21 0.79 -0.52
C ASP A 101 -13.22 0.59 -2.04
N SER A 102 -13.93 1.47 -2.75
CA SER A 102 -14.22 1.33 -4.17
C SER A 102 -13.13 1.87 -5.10
N ALA A 103 -12.19 2.68 -4.62
CA ALA A 103 -11.11 3.25 -5.43
C ALA A 103 -10.34 2.19 -6.22
N VAL A 104 -9.82 2.54 -7.40
CA VAL A 104 -9.14 1.58 -8.29
C VAL A 104 -8.01 0.84 -7.59
N PHE A 105 -7.18 1.56 -6.83
CA PHE A 105 -6.17 1.06 -5.90
C PHE A 105 -5.80 2.21 -4.95
N CYS A 106 -4.86 1.97 -4.03
CA CYS A 106 -4.33 2.99 -3.14
C CYS A 106 -2.92 3.43 -3.58
N LEU A 107 -2.67 4.72 -3.73
CA LEU A 107 -1.34 5.28 -3.93
C LEU A 107 -0.87 5.95 -2.64
N CYS A 108 0.26 5.52 -2.08
CA CYS A 108 0.84 6.10 -0.89
C CYS A 108 2.06 6.94 -1.28
N LEU A 109 2.01 8.24 -1.05
CA LEU A 109 3.12 9.17 -1.25
C LEU A 109 3.82 9.37 0.08
N ASP A 110 5.01 8.78 0.23
CA ASP A 110 5.85 8.94 1.42
C ASP A 110 6.83 10.10 1.21
N ASP A 111 6.84 11.03 2.15
CA ASP A 111 7.59 12.29 2.10
C ASP A 111 8.96 12.20 2.81
N PHE A 112 9.64 11.09 2.58
CA PHE A 112 11.03 10.85 2.98
C PHE A 112 11.71 9.90 1.99
N PRO A 113 13.05 10.00 1.82
CA PRO A 113 13.81 9.08 0.99
C PRO A 113 14.11 7.76 1.73
N ILE A 114 14.43 6.72 0.97
CA ILE A 114 14.89 5.44 1.49
C ILE A 114 16.37 5.55 1.88
N LYS A 115 16.74 4.93 3.00
CA LYS A 115 18.09 5.07 3.59
C LYS A 115 19.01 3.92 3.19
N ASP A 116 18.47 2.71 3.29
CA ASP A 116 19.15 1.45 2.99
C ASP A 116 18.09 0.36 2.73
N ASN A 117 18.54 -0.86 2.39
CA ASN A 117 17.66 -1.99 2.10
C ASN A 117 16.83 -2.45 3.32
N ILE A 118 17.29 -2.20 4.55
CA ILE A 118 16.56 -2.54 5.77
C ILE A 118 15.42 -1.55 5.96
N HIS A 119 15.70 -0.24 5.85
CA HIS A 119 14.69 0.81 5.87
C HIS A 119 13.66 0.61 4.74
N LEU A 120 14.10 0.26 3.53
CA LEU A 120 13.22 -0.10 2.42
C LEU A 120 12.26 -1.21 2.83
N SER A 121 12.80 -2.32 3.36
CA SER A 121 12.00 -3.49 3.73
C SER A 121 10.96 -3.16 4.78
N HIS A 122 11.34 -2.44 5.85
CA HIS A 122 10.39 -1.97 6.86
C HIS A 122 9.33 -1.02 6.28
N ASN A 123 9.73 -0.07 5.43
CA ASN A 123 8.81 0.91 4.87
C ASN A 123 7.75 0.29 3.93
N MET A 124 8.19 -0.66 3.09
CA MET A 124 7.30 -1.31 2.12
C MET A 124 6.46 -2.44 2.73
N LEU A 125 6.93 -3.04 3.83
CA LEU A 125 6.19 -4.08 4.55
C LEU A 125 5.08 -3.50 5.43
N HIS A 126 5.39 -2.50 6.24
CA HIS A 126 4.44 -1.95 7.22
C HIS A 126 4.45 -0.42 7.31
N GLY A 127 5.55 0.25 6.93
CA GLY A 127 5.67 1.70 7.09
C GLY A 127 5.50 2.13 8.55
N SER A 128 5.04 3.35 8.77
CA SER A 128 4.71 3.88 10.10
C SER A 128 3.27 3.62 10.55
N GLY A 129 2.48 2.88 9.75
CA GLY A 129 1.05 2.63 9.99
C GLY A 129 0.12 3.79 9.62
N LEU A 130 0.64 5.02 9.52
CA LEU A 130 -0.18 6.22 9.24
C LEU A 130 -0.60 6.33 7.77
N ASN A 131 0.27 5.95 6.83
CA ASN A 131 0.16 6.27 5.41
C ASN A 131 -0.14 5.03 4.56
N ARG A 132 -0.91 4.08 5.11
CA ARG A 132 -1.29 2.82 4.46
C ARG A 132 -2.76 2.53 4.71
N TRP A 133 -3.41 1.88 3.75
CA TRP A 133 -4.71 1.26 3.94
C TRP A 133 -4.59 -0.23 3.64
N PHE A 134 -4.25 -1.02 4.66
CA PHE A 134 -3.83 -2.42 4.50
C PHE A 134 -4.93 -3.35 3.97
N ASP A 135 -6.19 -2.93 4.08
CA ASP A 135 -7.33 -3.68 3.55
C ASP A 135 -7.49 -3.57 2.03
N LYS A 136 -6.87 -2.56 1.39
CA LYS A 136 -6.97 -2.41 -0.06
C LYS A 136 -6.32 -3.61 -0.74
N SER A 137 -6.89 -4.06 -1.86
CA SER A 137 -6.32 -5.14 -2.68
C SER A 137 -4.81 -5.00 -2.86
N PHE A 138 -4.35 -3.79 -3.19
CA PHE A 138 -2.97 -3.38 -3.08
C PHE A 138 -2.83 -1.86 -2.95
N SER A 139 -1.65 -1.47 -2.45
CA SER A 139 -1.13 -0.11 -2.46
C SER A 139 0.14 -0.04 -3.30
N VAL A 140 0.23 0.95 -4.19
CA VAL A 140 1.51 1.40 -4.75
C VAL A 140 2.09 2.41 -3.77
N ILE A 141 3.30 2.17 -3.29
CA ILE A 141 4.01 3.08 -2.39
C ILE A 141 5.11 3.75 -3.19
N MET A 142 5.23 5.07 -3.07
CA MET A 142 6.30 5.86 -3.69
C MET A 142 6.92 6.78 -2.65
N ALA A 143 8.22 6.60 -2.40
CA ALA A 143 9.03 7.44 -1.54
C ALA A 143 9.49 8.71 -2.26
N GLU A 144 10.01 9.68 -1.51
CA GLU A 144 10.44 10.99 -2.04
C GLU A 144 11.56 10.86 -3.08
N ASP A 145 12.43 9.86 -2.94
CA ASP A 145 13.51 9.56 -3.88
C ASP A 145 13.06 8.79 -5.14
N GLY A 146 11.76 8.54 -5.29
CA GLY A 146 11.18 7.77 -6.39
C GLY A 146 11.23 6.25 -6.19
N THR A 147 11.75 5.74 -5.06
CA THR A 147 11.68 4.31 -4.75
C THR A 147 10.22 3.88 -4.64
N ALA A 148 9.85 2.85 -5.40
CA ALA A 148 8.48 2.37 -5.44
C ALA A 148 8.36 0.87 -5.13
N ALA A 149 7.26 0.49 -4.51
CA ALA A 149 6.93 -0.91 -4.23
C ALA A 149 5.42 -1.14 -4.22
N ILE A 150 5.01 -2.41 -4.22
CA ILE A 150 3.62 -2.83 -4.04
C ILE A 150 3.48 -3.54 -2.70
N ASN A 151 2.55 -3.08 -1.88
CA ASN A 151 2.08 -3.76 -0.68
C ASN A 151 0.67 -4.28 -0.95
N PHE A 152 0.38 -5.57 -0.73
CA PHE A 152 -0.90 -6.16 -1.13
C PHE A 152 -1.53 -7.02 -0.04
N GLU A 153 -2.87 -7.00 0.00
CA GLU A 153 -3.66 -7.83 0.90
C GLU A 153 -3.68 -9.27 0.39
N HIS A 154 -3.34 -10.25 1.22
CA HIS A 154 -3.10 -11.61 0.76
C HIS A 154 -4.38 -12.44 0.59
N SER A 155 -5.49 -12.13 1.27
CA SER A 155 -6.64 -13.04 1.30
C SER A 155 -7.37 -13.20 -0.04
N TRP A 156 -7.21 -12.27 -0.99
CA TRP A 156 -7.89 -12.32 -2.28
C TRP A 156 -7.18 -13.16 -3.34
N GLY A 157 -5.92 -13.57 -3.15
CA GLY A 157 -5.17 -14.33 -4.15
C GLY A 157 -3.78 -14.80 -3.70
N ASP A 158 -3.08 -15.50 -4.59
CA ASP A 158 -1.77 -16.13 -4.35
C ASP A 158 -0.56 -15.26 -4.77
N GLY A 159 -0.81 -14.02 -5.21
CA GLY A 159 0.22 -13.08 -5.65
C GLY A 159 0.60 -13.17 -7.13
N VAL A 160 0.17 -14.19 -7.89
CA VAL A 160 0.52 -14.31 -9.33
C VAL A 160 -0.02 -13.12 -10.14
N ALA A 161 -1.25 -12.70 -9.84
CA ALA A 161 -1.85 -11.52 -10.45
C ALA A 161 -1.08 -10.22 -10.11
N VAL A 162 -0.56 -10.11 -8.88
CA VAL A 162 0.24 -8.95 -8.44
C VAL A 162 1.58 -8.92 -9.17
N LEU A 163 2.26 -10.06 -9.26
CA LEU A 163 3.54 -10.16 -9.99
C LEU A 163 3.36 -9.82 -11.48
N ARG A 164 2.28 -10.30 -12.12
CA ARG A 164 1.98 -9.94 -13.51
C ARG A 164 1.75 -8.45 -13.65
N PHE A 165 0.94 -7.85 -12.79
CA PHE A 165 0.71 -6.40 -12.76
C PHE A 165 2.01 -5.62 -12.61
N GLN A 166 2.86 -5.98 -11.63
CA GLN A 166 4.14 -5.32 -11.39
C GLN A 166 5.05 -5.37 -12.61
N ASN A 167 5.18 -6.53 -13.27
CA ASN A 167 6.04 -6.68 -14.44
C ASN A 167 5.57 -5.83 -15.62
N GLU A 168 4.26 -5.81 -15.90
CA GLU A 168 3.71 -5.02 -17.01
C GLU A 168 3.78 -3.52 -16.72
N VAL A 169 3.47 -3.09 -15.48
CA VAL A 169 3.57 -1.68 -15.08
C VAL A 169 5.02 -1.22 -15.13
N PHE A 170 5.96 -1.99 -14.57
CA PHE A 170 7.38 -1.62 -14.60
C PHE A 170 7.89 -1.47 -16.04
N LYS A 171 7.53 -2.41 -16.92
CA LYS A 171 7.89 -2.34 -18.33
C LYS A 171 7.29 -1.11 -19.01
N ASP A 172 5.98 -0.91 -18.87
CA ASP A 172 5.28 0.18 -19.55
C ASP A 172 5.75 1.56 -19.08
N THR A 173 5.92 1.76 -17.78
CA THR A 173 6.33 3.07 -17.24
C THR A 173 7.79 3.42 -17.50
N THR A 174 8.66 2.43 -17.74
CA THR A 174 10.08 2.65 -18.06
C THR A 174 10.34 2.75 -19.56
N GLU A 175 9.62 1.98 -20.38
CA GLU A 175 9.77 2.01 -21.85
C GLU A 175 8.91 3.09 -22.52
N ARG A 176 7.73 3.38 -21.96
CA ARG A 176 6.71 4.29 -22.55
C ARG A 176 6.10 5.21 -21.47
N PRO A 177 6.90 6.04 -20.81
CA PRO A 177 6.39 6.92 -19.75
C PRO A 177 5.33 7.89 -20.29
N ALA A 178 4.22 8.02 -19.58
CA ALA A 178 3.11 8.90 -19.96
C ALA A 178 3.45 10.40 -19.83
N VAL A 179 4.43 10.74 -18.98
CA VAL A 179 5.00 12.07 -18.77
C VAL A 179 6.51 11.94 -18.56
N SER A 180 7.26 13.02 -18.80
CA SER A 180 8.69 13.11 -18.49
C SER A 180 8.95 14.13 -17.37
N PRO A 181 10.16 14.18 -16.80
CA PRO A 181 10.53 15.22 -15.84
C PRO A 181 10.44 16.66 -16.39
N GLN A 182 10.35 16.83 -17.71
CA GLN A 182 10.17 18.12 -18.39
C GLN A 182 8.71 18.40 -18.74
N SER A 183 7.81 17.43 -18.58
CA SER A 183 6.38 17.67 -18.77
C SER A 183 5.89 18.71 -17.76
N ALA A 184 4.93 19.52 -18.18
CA ALA A 184 4.23 20.45 -17.29
C ALA A 184 2.88 19.83 -16.88
N PRO A 185 2.43 20.06 -15.63
CA PRO A 185 1.06 19.72 -15.26
C PRO A 185 0.07 20.53 -16.11
N ALA A 186 -1.09 19.94 -16.40
CA ALA A 186 -2.15 20.65 -17.11
C ALA A 186 -2.67 21.84 -16.27
N THR A 187 -3.09 22.90 -16.93
CA THR A 187 -3.74 24.05 -16.28
C THR A 187 -5.20 23.70 -15.95
N VAL A 188 -5.41 22.94 -14.88
CA VAL A 188 -6.74 22.51 -14.40
C VAL A 188 -6.97 22.89 -12.94
N ASP A 189 -8.23 23.08 -12.57
CA ASP A 189 -8.61 23.41 -11.20
C ASP A 189 -8.66 22.15 -10.33
N SER A 190 -7.48 21.73 -9.85
CA SER A 190 -7.33 20.54 -8.99
C SER A 190 -8.08 20.68 -7.66
N SER A 191 -8.36 21.89 -7.19
CA SER A 191 -9.11 22.10 -5.94
C SER A 191 -10.57 21.65 -6.02
N LYS A 192 -11.13 21.54 -7.24
CA LYS A 192 -12.47 21.02 -7.48
C LYS A 192 -12.48 19.54 -7.85
N ALA A 193 -11.40 19.05 -8.44
CA ALA A 193 -11.29 17.67 -8.91
C ALA A 193 -10.77 16.71 -7.83
N VAL A 194 -9.90 17.20 -6.95
CA VAL A 194 -9.34 16.43 -5.83
C VAL A 194 -10.14 16.70 -4.57
N GLU A 195 -10.78 15.66 -4.07
CA GLU A 195 -11.50 15.70 -2.80
C GLU A 195 -10.60 15.18 -1.68
N LYS A 196 -10.35 16.01 -0.66
CA LYS A 196 -9.75 15.58 0.59
C LYS A 196 -10.83 15.00 1.51
N LEU A 197 -10.76 13.71 1.81
CA LEU A 197 -11.75 13.04 2.65
C LEU A 197 -11.61 13.51 4.10
N SER A 198 -12.74 13.84 4.72
CA SER A 198 -12.84 14.21 6.12
C SER A 198 -13.59 13.13 6.90
N PHE A 199 -13.23 12.96 8.17
CA PHE A 199 -13.81 11.94 9.02
C PHE A 199 -14.32 12.53 10.32
N ASN A 200 -15.54 12.16 10.68
CA ASN A 200 -16.15 12.46 11.97
C ASN A 200 -15.68 11.41 12.98
N LEU A 201 -14.94 11.86 14.00
CA LEU A 201 -14.42 10.99 15.06
C LEU A 201 -14.96 11.45 16.42
N ASP A 202 -15.73 10.60 17.07
CA ASP A 202 -16.07 10.75 18.49
C ASP A 202 -14.89 10.31 19.37
N ASP A 203 -15.01 10.48 20.69
CA ASP A 203 -13.93 10.13 21.61
C ASP A 203 -13.65 8.62 21.66
N SER A 204 -14.64 7.77 21.37
CA SER A 204 -14.44 6.32 21.26
C SER A 204 -13.58 5.97 20.04
N LEU A 205 -13.79 6.63 18.91
CA LEU A 205 -13.04 6.42 17.67
C LEU A 205 -11.61 6.93 17.81
N LYS A 206 -11.43 8.11 18.41
CA LYS A 206 -10.09 8.66 18.74
C LYS A 206 -9.30 7.70 19.61
N ALA A 207 -9.91 7.19 20.69
CA ALA A 207 -9.29 6.19 21.56
C ALA A 207 -8.96 4.88 20.82
N ALA A 208 -9.81 4.44 19.88
CA ALA A 208 -9.54 3.26 19.07
C ALA A 208 -8.32 3.44 18.17
N VAL A 209 -8.17 4.62 17.53
CA VAL A 209 -6.98 4.95 16.74
C VAL A 209 -5.72 4.97 17.61
N THR A 210 -5.78 5.58 18.79
CA THR A 210 -4.65 5.59 19.73
C THR A 210 -4.24 4.19 20.18
N ASP A 211 -5.19 3.30 20.46
CA ASP A 211 -4.89 1.91 20.83
C ASP A 211 -4.29 1.12 19.67
N ALA A 212 -4.86 1.25 18.46
CA ALA A 212 -4.33 0.60 17.27
C ALA A 212 -2.89 1.05 16.97
N LYS A 213 -2.60 2.35 17.13
CA LYS A 213 -1.24 2.87 17.03
C LYS A 213 -0.28 2.21 18.04
N LYS A 214 -0.65 2.16 19.33
CA LYS A 214 0.19 1.55 20.37
C LYS A 214 0.52 0.08 20.05
N LYS A 215 -0.47 -0.68 19.59
CA LYS A 215 -0.29 -2.08 19.21
C LYS A 215 0.57 -2.24 17.97
N PHE A 216 0.35 -1.40 16.96
CA PHE A 216 1.16 -1.37 15.75
C PHE A 216 2.62 -1.08 16.08
N ASP A 217 2.88 -0.03 16.86
CA ASP A 217 4.23 0.37 17.26
C ASP A 217 4.93 -0.74 18.08
N ALA A 218 4.20 -1.42 18.97
CA ALA A 218 4.73 -2.55 19.74
C ALA A 218 5.06 -3.76 18.86
N LEU A 219 4.18 -4.10 17.91
CA LEU A 219 4.40 -5.21 16.97
C LEU A 219 5.60 -4.93 16.07
N VAL A 220 5.65 -3.75 15.45
CA VAL A 220 6.75 -3.33 14.59
C VAL A 220 8.06 -3.24 15.37
N GLY A 221 8.03 -2.77 16.62
CA GLY A 221 9.22 -2.70 17.48
C GLY A 221 9.83 -4.07 17.83
N SER A 222 9.07 -5.16 17.69
CA SER A 222 9.56 -6.53 17.87
C SER A 222 10.12 -7.19 16.60
N LEU A 223 9.90 -6.58 15.43
CA LEU A 223 10.30 -7.12 14.13
C LEU A 223 11.72 -6.66 13.77
N THR A 224 12.60 -7.60 13.46
CA THR A 224 13.93 -7.32 12.90
C THR A 224 14.01 -7.83 11.47
N ILE A 225 14.52 -7.00 10.55
CA ILE A 225 14.78 -7.38 9.16
C ILE A 225 16.27 -7.21 8.88
N ALA A 226 16.86 -8.21 8.22
CA ALA A 226 18.20 -8.15 7.67
C ALA A 226 18.19 -8.72 6.24
N SER A 227 19.09 -8.24 5.40
CA SER A 227 19.25 -8.72 4.03
C SER A 227 20.71 -9.08 3.75
N MET A 228 20.92 -10.11 2.93
CA MET A 228 22.25 -10.51 2.46
C MET A 228 22.23 -10.69 0.95
N GLU A 229 23.25 -10.15 0.27
CA GLU A 229 23.51 -10.39 -1.14
C GLU A 229 24.63 -11.41 -1.30
N PHE A 230 24.31 -12.62 -1.79
CA PHE A 230 25.31 -13.63 -2.08
C PHE A 230 25.96 -13.39 -3.46
N LYS A 231 27.21 -12.90 -3.46
CA LYS A 231 27.91 -12.47 -4.70
C LYS A 231 28.83 -13.51 -5.34
N ARG A 232 29.03 -14.67 -4.71
CA ARG A 232 29.99 -15.70 -5.18
C ARG A 232 29.47 -16.57 -6.33
N GLY A 233 28.19 -16.47 -6.66
CA GLY A 233 27.56 -17.23 -7.75
C GLY A 233 26.04 -17.23 -7.64
N GLY A 234 25.39 -18.08 -8.43
CA GLY A 234 23.94 -18.21 -8.45
C GLY A 234 23.48 -19.24 -9.49
N LYS A 235 22.37 -18.94 -10.17
CA LYS A 235 21.72 -19.83 -11.13
C LYS A 235 22.66 -20.42 -12.18
N GLU A 236 23.47 -19.59 -12.84
CA GLU A 236 24.34 -20.04 -13.92
C GLU A 236 25.40 -21.03 -13.43
N PHE A 237 26.09 -20.71 -12.34
CA PHE A 237 27.07 -21.62 -11.73
C PHE A 237 26.43 -22.95 -11.29
N LEU A 238 25.30 -22.91 -10.55
CA LEU A 238 24.65 -24.12 -10.04
C LEU A 238 24.17 -25.04 -11.16
N LYS A 239 23.70 -24.47 -12.27
CA LYS A 239 23.34 -25.24 -13.47
C LYS A 239 24.54 -25.97 -14.09
N THR A 240 25.74 -25.39 -14.10
CA THR A 240 26.95 -26.10 -14.57
C THR A 240 27.26 -27.34 -13.72
N GLN A 241 26.89 -27.31 -12.44
CA GLN A 241 27.05 -28.42 -11.50
C GLN A 241 25.87 -29.41 -11.55
N LYS A 242 24.90 -29.21 -12.47
CA LYS A 242 23.66 -30.00 -12.58
C LYS A 242 22.80 -29.99 -11.31
N LEU A 243 22.86 -28.89 -10.56
CA LEU A 243 22.08 -28.69 -9.34
C LEU A 243 20.92 -27.73 -9.58
N SER A 244 19.77 -28.01 -8.97
CA SER A 244 18.63 -27.07 -8.96
C SER A 244 18.99 -25.87 -8.07
N PRO A 245 18.97 -24.62 -8.60
CA PRO A 245 19.26 -23.44 -7.80
C PRO A 245 18.32 -23.30 -6.60
N ASP A 246 17.03 -23.58 -6.81
CA ASP A 246 16.02 -23.53 -5.75
C ASP A 246 16.28 -24.57 -4.65
N ALA A 247 16.58 -25.82 -5.03
CA ALA A 247 16.88 -26.87 -4.05
C ALA A 247 18.13 -26.52 -3.21
N ILE A 248 19.14 -25.88 -3.81
CA ILE A 248 20.34 -25.43 -3.09
C ILE A 248 20.02 -24.26 -2.15
N SER A 249 19.19 -23.31 -2.59
CA SER A 249 18.70 -22.24 -1.70
C SER A 249 17.93 -22.82 -0.50
N GLN A 250 17.00 -23.75 -0.73
CA GLN A 250 16.25 -24.41 0.36
C GLN A 250 17.17 -25.20 1.30
N LEU A 251 18.12 -25.97 0.76
CA LEU A 251 19.12 -26.67 1.55
C LEU A 251 19.96 -25.71 2.39
N SER A 252 20.28 -24.52 1.87
CA SER A 252 21.02 -23.52 2.63
C SER A 252 20.25 -23.03 3.87
N PHE A 253 18.92 -22.88 3.78
CA PHE A 253 18.09 -22.54 4.94
C PHE A 253 18.06 -23.66 5.97
N GLN A 254 17.93 -24.92 5.52
CA GLN A 254 17.97 -26.09 6.39
C GLN A 254 19.31 -26.21 7.13
N MET A 255 20.44 -26.03 6.42
CA MET A 255 21.77 -26.04 7.04
C MET A 255 21.97 -24.87 8.00
N ALA A 256 21.51 -23.67 7.64
CA ALA A 256 21.61 -22.49 8.50
C ALA A 256 20.82 -22.68 9.79
N PHE A 257 19.58 -23.15 9.69
CA PHE A 257 18.71 -23.40 10.85
C PHE A 257 19.28 -24.50 11.75
N LEU A 258 19.72 -25.63 11.17
CA LEU A 258 20.38 -26.70 11.93
C LEU A 258 21.65 -26.20 12.63
N ARG A 259 22.45 -25.37 11.97
CA ARG A 259 23.67 -24.81 12.58
C ARG A 259 23.38 -23.83 13.71
N GLN A 260 22.31 -23.03 13.59
CA GLN A 260 21.97 -22.01 14.57
C GLN A 260 21.24 -22.60 15.79
N TYR A 261 20.37 -23.59 15.58
CA TYR A 261 19.44 -24.09 16.60
C TYR A 261 19.59 -25.59 16.93
N GLY A 262 20.36 -26.35 16.14
CA GLY A 262 20.55 -27.79 16.36
C GLY A 262 19.33 -28.65 16.06
N GLN A 263 18.39 -28.16 15.25
CA GLN A 263 17.11 -28.81 14.94
C GLN A 263 16.75 -28.70 13.45
N THR A 264 15.69 -29.38 13.02
CA THR A 264 15.12 -29.31 11.66
C THR A 264 13.68 -28.78 11.76
N THR A 265 13.28 -27.92 10.83
CA THR A 265 11.92 -27.35 10.72
C THR A 265 11.07 -28.13 9.73
#